data_AF-A0A928BXQ4-F1
#
_entry.id   AF-A0A928BXQ4-F1
#
_cell.length_a   1.000
_cell.length_b   1.000
_cell.length_c   1.000
_cell.angle_alpha   90.00
_cell.angle_beta   90.00
_cell.angle_gamma   90.00
#
_symmetry.space_group_name_H-M   'P 1'
#
loop_
_entity.id
_entity.type
_entity.pdbx_description
1 polymer ?
#
loop_
_entity_poly.entity_id
_entity_poly.type
_entity_poly.pdbx_seq_one_letter_code
_entity_poly.pdbx_strand_id
1 'polypeptide(L)'
;MKRFLLTILAATLCAFSVDAKVVLTEDFSAFSAGSDTAPDMSNMMSDFTGLTQTPGWSGMYVCQAGGSAYLPAGSNLVTPALDLSGGGGSFVVTFRAKSDASPAMVIMSDMYMSAMGYVEITNEWKEYSITLNNGAPNYQIAIQALYNDFYIDDIVVDDMGVGVPVALPSSDFTKDSFTANWAAADGAASYLLDVYTLVYNYETTTFDPVYILKDKEVEGTSYVVTEGEFDVPYYYNVAAKSGNSVSQKSERVTVFPTADEVAAPVAYEPTAIDADKFTAAWSASDIATKYYLSVTKVHTAVADELYAFVDTDFSEVTDGTLDAPRKELEYIFNGDWSANMPVMAQGAVGINNQDIDFFGAGFLASPLLRLSAGDGKVNVTFKALARKGMAKAVVELYNYDELGNASLADSKEITLTEEWNAQDVVLNGAAGTASTVVFTSHEAGMMFIDDLKATVNLAAGASMAVPVRTYDVAGLSTEATDLNAAQGDELYYYVTASWAVRQQEGVVRQIPEVKSAPSNVVYVELPTDVASVSASGSASVSVQSSAINVQNPAQANVAIYAVDGKVVATASSDIVYTAPSGVYLVVVGDKLFKVAVK
;
A
#
# COMPACT_ATOMS: atom_id res chain seq x y z
N MET A 1 52.21 21.80 -16.85
CA MET A 1 50.96 22.58 -16.95
C MET A 1 50.34 22.66 -15.58
N LYS A 2 50.19 23.87 -15.05
CA LYS A 2 49.45 24.17 -13.82
C LYS A 2 47.98 23.84 -14.06
N ARG A 3 47.33 23.08 -13.17
CA ARG A 3 45.87 23.07 -13.04
C ARG A 3 45.49 23.53 -11.64
N PHE A 4 44.64 24.54 -11.64
CA PHE A 4 44.13 25.30 -10.52
C PHE A 4 43.10 24.51 -9.70
N LEU A 5 43.05 24.86 -8.42
CA LEU A 5 41.98 24.69 -7.41
C LEU A 5 40.58 24.32 -7.91
N LEU A 6 39.91 23.46 -7.15
CA LEU A 6 38.58 23.78 -6.61
C LEU A 6 38.48 23.22 -5.17
N THR A 7 38.87 24.02 -4.20
CA THR A 7 38.57 23.77 -2.79
C THR A 7 37.10 24.10 -2.58
N ILE A 8 36.26 23.08 -2.39
CA ILE A 8 34.88 23.27 -1.97
C ILE A 8 34.93 23.79 -0.54
N LEU A 9 34.62 25.07 -0.39
CA LEU A 9 34.37 25.72 0.89
C LEU A 9 33.08 25.10 1.42
N ALA A 10 33.18 24.17 2.37
CA ALA A 10 32.05 23.83 3.21
C ALA A 10 31.69 25.11 3.98
N ALA A 11 30.64 25.79 3.53
CA ALA A 11 30.03 26.85 4.31
C ALA A 11 29.43 26.18 5.54
N THR A 12 30.18 26.19 6.65
CA THR A 12 29.61 25.98 7.97
C THR A 12 28.58 27.08 8.15
N LEU A 13 27.30 26.77 7.88
CA LEU A 13 26.19 27.59 8.30
C LEU A 13 26.24 27.54 9.83
N CYS A 14 26.87 28.54 10.45
CA CYS A 14 26.62 28.79 11.86
C CYS A 14 25.14 29.14 11.96
N ALA A 15 24.32 28.20 12.43
CA ALA A 15 23.00 28.51 12.93
C ALA A 15 23.22 29.52 14.07
N PHE A 16 22.90 30.78 13.80
CA PHE A 16 22.79 31.75 14.87
C PHE A 16 21.61 31.27 15.72
N SER A 17 21.85 30.95 16.99
CA SER A 17 20.77 30.83 17.95
C SER A 17 20.10 32.20 18.04
N VAL A 18 18.85 32.29 17.59
CA VAL A 18 18.02 33.44 17.95
C VAL A 18 17.58 33.15 19.38
N ASP A 19 18.11 33.91 20.33
CA ASP A 19 17.66 33.79 21.72
C ASP A 19 16.16 34.12 21.78
N ALA A 20 15.42 33.33 22.56
CA ALA A 20 14.02 33.58 22.86
C ALA A 20 13.79 35.04 23.25
N LYS A 21 12.80 35.67 22.64
CA LYS A 21 12.49 37.09 22.83
C LYS A 21 11.08 37.24 23.37
N VAL A 22 10.98 37.90 24.52
CA VAL A 22 9.70 38.42 25.02
C VAL A 22 9.20 39.53 24.08
N VAL A 23 8.07 39.26 23.43
CA VAL A 23 7.42 40.13 22.44
C VAL A 23 6.34 41.01 23.06
N LEU A 24 5.71 40.55 24.15
CA LEU A 24 4.67 41.28 24.87
C LEU A 24 4.72 40.95 26.36
N THR A 25 4.51 41.97 27.20
CA THR A 25 4.18 41.84 28.62
C THR A 25 2.99 42.70 28.96
N GLU A 26 2.06 42.19 29.76
CA GLU A 26 0.91 42.94 30.26
C GLU A 26 0.47 42.40 31.63
N ASP A 27 0.36 43.28 32.62
CA ASP A 27 -0.02 42.95 34.01
C ASP A 27 -1.37 43.57 34.42
N PHE A 28 -2.05 44.25 33.50
CA PHE A 28 -3.33 44.94 33.71
C PHE A 28 -3.40 45.77 35.00
N SER A 29 -2.26 46.25 35.51
CA SER A 29 -2.20 46.96 36.80
C SER A 29 -3.00 48.27 36.79
N ALA A 30 -3.28 48.82 35.61
CA ALA A 30 -4.13 49.99 35.40
C ALA A 30 -5.65 49.67 35.41
N PHE A 31 -6.07 48.40 35.41
CA PHE A 31 -7.47 47.97 35.51
C PHE A 31 -7.99 48.11 36.96
N SER A 32 -8.04 49.35 37.44
CA SER A 32 -8.28 49.70 38.84
C SER A 32 -9.75 49.60 39.30
N ALA A 33 -10.72 49.50 38.40
CA ALA A 33 -12.12 49.34 38.76
C ALA A 33 -12.46 47.88 39.13
N GLY A 34 -13.40 47.70 40.07
CA GLY A 34 -13.80 46.38 40.58
C GLY A 34 -12.75 45.73 41.50
N SER A 35 -12.88 44.42 41.71
CA SER A 35 -11.91 43.55 42.39
C SER A 35 -11.88 42.16 41.77
N ASP A 36 -10.91 41.34 42.17
CA ASP A 36 -10.75 39.94 41.75
C ASP A 36 -11.86 38.99 42.25
N THR A 37 -12.84 39.52 42.97
CA THR A 37 -14.03 38.81 43.48
C THR A 37 -15.33 39.54 43.16
N ALA A 38 -15.25 40.75 42.60
CA ALA A 38 -16.39 41.59 42.20
C ALA A 38 -15.95 42.51 41.05
N PRO A 39 -15.86 41.99 39.80
CA PRO A 39 -15.42 42.74 38.65
C PRO A 39 -16.42 43.86 38.31
N ASP A 40 -15.95 44.94 37.67
CA ASP A 40 -16.82 46.05 37.27
C ASP A 40 -17.61 45.73 36.00
N MET A 41 -18.64 44.90 36.16
CA MET A 41 -19.56 44.48 35.10
C MET A 41 -20.46 45.61 34.57
N SER A 42 -20.47 46.77 35.23
CA SER A 42 -21.30 47.91 34.83
C SER A 42 -20.66 48.73 33.70
N ASN A 43 -19.36 48.58 33.51
CA ASN A 43 -18.56 49.36 32.57
C ASN A 43 -17.63 48.45 31.77
N MET A 44 -18.21 47.74 30.79
CA MET A 44 -17.44 46.95 29.84
C MET A 44 -16.52 47.84 29.01
N MET A 45 -15.28 47.38 28.85
CA MET A 45 -14.22 48.09 28.15
C MET A 45 -14.57 48.27 26.67
N SER A 46 -14.48 49.52 26.21
CA SER A 46 -14.60 49.90 24.79
C SER A 46 -13.34 50.60 24.25
N ASP A 47 -12.44 51.02 25.14
CA ASP A 47 -11.15 51.62 24.82
C ASP A 47 -10.10 51.18 25.86
N PHE A 48 -8.97 50.67 25.39
CA PHE A 48 -7.86 50.19 26.22
C PHE A 48 -6.71 51.22 26.28
N THR A 49 -6.85 52.37 25.63
CA THR A 49 -5.83 53.41 25.51
C THR A 49 -5.38 53.90 26.88
N GLY A 50 -4.09 53.77 27.18
CA GLY A 50 -3.50 54.19 28.46
C GLY A 50 -3.80 53.28 29.66
N LEU A 51 -4.46 52.15 29.43
CA LEU A 51 -4.79 51.14 30.46
C LEU A 51 -3.99 49.85 30.31
N THR A 52 -3.11 49.80 29.32
CA THR A 52 -2.24 48.65 28.99
C THR A 52 -0.83 49.17 28.76
N GLN A 53 0.17 48.33 29.04
CA GLN A 53 1.59 48.67 28.90
C GLN A 53 1.98 48.86 27.43
N THR A 54 1.41 48.04 26.55
CA THR A 54 1.63 48.11 25.10
C THR A 54 0.37 48.58 24.39
N PRO A 55 0.38 49.72 23.65
CA PRO A 55 -0.80 50.18 22.93
C PRO A 55 -1.28 49.19 21.86
N GLY A 56 -2.60 49.12 21.65
CA GLY A 56 -3.22 48.34 20.57
C GLY A 56 -4.07 47.15 21.01
N TRP A 57 -4.21 46.93 22.32
CA TRP A 57 -5.19 45.97 22.85
C TRP A 57 -6.61 46.36 22.45
N SER A 58 -7.43 45.35 22.19
CA SER A 58 -8.85 45.51 21.91
C SER A 58 -9.63 44.35 22.49
N GLY A 59 -10.96 44.41 22.49
CA GLY A 59 -11.76 43.33 23.03
C GLY A 59 -13.24 43.66 23.06
N MET A 60 -14.03 42.65 23.39
CA MET A 60 -15.48 42.72 23.52
C MET A 60 -15.88 42.13 24.87
N TYR A 61 -16.71 42.87 25.60
CA TYR A 61 -17.25 42.50 26.92
C TYR A 61 -16.22 42.29 28.05
N VAL A 62 -14.97 42.74 27.85
CA VAL A 62 -13.92 42.69 28.88
C VAL A 62 -14.23 43.69 29.99
N CYS A 63 -14.04 43.29 31.25
CA CYS A 63 -14.26 44.13 32.43
C CYS A 63 -12.96 44.29 33.23
N GLN A 64 -12.85 45.39 33.97
CA GLN A 64 -11.78 45.56 34.95
C GLN A 64 -12.10 44.79 36.24
N ALA A 65 -11.07 44.25 36.88
CA ALA A 65 -11.19 43.47 38.11
C ALA A 65 -10.07 43.77 39.12
N GLY A 66 -9.84 45.06 39.38
CA GLY A 66 -8.94 45.52 40.45
C GLY A 66 -7.49 45.06 40.29
N GLY A 67 -6.93 45.23 39.10
CA GLY A 67 -5.56 44.84 38.72
C GLY A 67 -5.50 43.59 37.83
N SER A 68 -6.63 43.14 37.28
CA SER A 68 -6.70 42.04 36.31
C SER A 68 -7.85 42.27 35.33
N ALA A 69 -7.86 41.51 34.23
CA ALA A 69 -8.97 41.50 33.28
C ALA A 69 -9.96 40.39 33.63
N TYR A 70 -11.25 40.72 33.67
CA TYR A 70 -12.33 39.75 33.76
C TYR A 70 -13.00 39.57 32.40
N LEU A 71 -13.12 38.32 31.96
CA LEU A 71 -13.75 37.94 30.70
C LEU A 71 -14.99 37.08 31.01
N PRO A 72 -16.20 37.68 31.00
CA PRO A 72 -17.45 36.91 31.02
C PRO A 72 -17.55 35.95 29.84
N ALA A 73 -18.34 34.87 29.95
CA ALA A 73 -18.62 33.99 28.83
C ALA A 73 -19.20 34.78 27.64
N GLY A 74 -18.66 34.54 26.44
CA GLY A 74 -18.89 35.30 25.22
C GLY A 74 -17.91 36.47 24.98
N SER A 75 -16.96 36.71 25.89
CA SER A 75 -15.97 37.78 25.74
C SER A 75 -14.77 37.37 24.89
N ASN A 76 -14.11 38.38 24.33
CA ASN A 76 -12.83 38.23 23.63
C ASN A 76 -11.90 39.38 24.03
N LEU A 77 -10.64 39.05 24.34
CA LEU A 77 -9.55 40.01 24.53
C LEU A 77 -8.49 39.74 23.46
N VAL A 78 -8.08 40.78 22.74
CA VAL A 78 -7.17 40.67 21.61
C VAL A 78 -5.92 41.50 21.87
N THR A 79 -4.76 40.88 21.70
CA THR A 79 -3.47 41.55 21.83
C THR A 79 -3.29 42.62 20.75
N PRO A 80 -2.33 43.56 20.94
CA PRO A 80 -1.80 44.34 19.84
C PRO A 80 -1.29 43.45 18.70
N ALA A 81 -1.06 44.04 17.52
CA ALA A 81 -0.35 43.37 16.44
C ALA A 81 1.13 43.17 16.84
N LEU A 82 1.55 41.91 16.96
CA LEU A 82 2.88 41.48 17.36
C LEU A 82 3.66 40.98 16.14
N ASP A 83 4.99 41.02 16.20
CA ASP A 83 5.83 40.27 15.27
C ASP A 83 6.21 38.94 15.91
N LEU A 84 5.50 37.88 15.52
CA LEU A 84 5.72 36.51 15.99
C LEU A 84 6.34 35.64 14.89
N SER A 85 7.02 36.25 13.91
CA SER A 85 7.72 35.52 12.86
C SER A 85 9.06 34.92 13.30
N GLY A 86 9.54 35.30 14.49
CA GLY A 86 10.70 34.70 15.14
C GLY A 86 10.51 33.20 15.43
N GLY A 87 11.61 32.46 15.54
CA GLY A 87 11.55 31.03 15.89
C GLY A 87 10.66 30.21 14.96
N GLY A 88 10.66 30.47 13.65
CA GLY A 88 9.83 29.75 12.69
C GLY A 88 8.30 29.91 12.90
N GLY A 89 7.86 30.93 13.63
CA GLY A 89 6.47 31.18 13.94
C GLY A 89 5.93 30.44 15.17
N SER A 90 6.77 29.74 15.93
CA SER A 90 6.36 29.15 17.21
C SER A 90 6.48 30.18 18.33
N PHE A 91 5.52 30.22 19.25
CA PHE A 91 5.54 31.13 20.39
C PHE A 91 4.76 30.55 21.57
N VAL A 92 5.05 31.01 22.78
CA VAL A 92 4.35 30.64 24.00
C VAL A 92 3.70 31.86 24.64
N VAL A 93 2.48 31.67 25.12
CA VAL A 93 1.78 32.64 25.95
C VAL A 93 1.71 32.09 27.36
N THR A 94 2.40 32.74 28.29
CA THR A 94 2.34 32.44 29.73
C THR A 94 1.46 33.48 30.40
N PHE A 95 0.60 33.07 31.34
CA PHE A 95 -0.32 33.95 32.02
C PHE A 95 -0.76 33.38 33.35
N ARG A 96 -1.26 34.23 34.25
CA ARG A 96 -2.02 33.78 35.42
C ARG A 96 -3.51 33.83 35.11
N ALA A 97 -4.26 32.84 35.58
CA ALA A 97 -5.72 32.84 35.47
C ALA A 97 -6.40 32.13 36.63
N LYS A 98 -7.69 32.43 36.83
CA LYS A 98 -8.61 31.68 37.68
C LYS A 98 -10.05 31.82 37.19
N SER A 99 -10.91 30.89 37.59
CA SER A 99 -12.35 30.93 37.31
C SER A 99 -13.14 30.34 38.47
N ASP A 100 -14.31 30.90 38.80
CA ASP A 100 -15.18 30.30 39.81
C ASP A 100 -15.68 28.90 39.40
N ALA A 101 -15.77 28.62 38.10
CA ALA A 101 -15.95 27.28 37.55
C ALA A 101 -14.60 26.54 37.49
N SER A 102 -14.58 25.28 37.94
CA SER A 102 -13.38 24.42 37.95
C SER A 102 -13.73 22.99 37.51
N PRO A 103 -13.20 22.51 36.36
CA PRO A 103 -12.34 23.23 35.43
C PRO A 103 -13.11 24.29 34.63
N ALA A 104 -12.39 25.32 34.18
CA ALA A 104 -12.83 26.25 33.14
C ALA A 104 -11.79 26.29 32.02
N MET A 105 -12.18 26.66 30.80
CA MET A 105 -11.27 26.62 29.66
C MET A 105 -10.90 28.03 29.17
N VAL A 106 -9.60 28.28 29.01
CA VAL A 106 -9.06 29.45 28.30
C VAL A 106 -8.62 28.99 26.93
N ILE A 107 -9.12 29.64 25.87
CA ILE A 107 -8.74 29.34 24.49
C ILE A 107 -8.00 30.54 23.93
N MET A 108 -6.88 30.27 23.25
CA MET A 108 -6.12 31.26 22.50
C MET A 108 -6.03 30.85 21.03
N SER A 109 -6.17 31.81 20.13
CA SER A 109 -6.07 31.56 18.69
C SER A 109 -5.54 32.75 17.91
N ASP A 110 -5.23 32.53 16.64
CA ASP A 110 -5.19 33.62 15.66
C ASP A 110 -6.60 34.18 15.40
N MET A 111 -6.66 35.28 14.63
CA MET A 111 -7.92 35.92 14.23
C MET A 111 -8.80 35.08 13.30
N TYR A 112 -8.23 34.06 12.64
CA TYR A 112 -8.95 33.20 11.70
C TYR A 112 -9.29 31.81 12.25
N MET A 113 -8.98 31.55 13.54
CA MET A 113 -9.12 30.23 14.16
C MET A 113 -8.34 29.11 13.44
N SER A 114 -7.31 29.46 12.67
CA SER A 114 -6.45 28.53 11.94
C SER A 114 -5.36 27.91 12.82
N ALA A 115 -4.96 28.61 13.88
CA ALA A 115 -4.08 28.10 14.93
C ALA A 115 -4.74 28.35 16.28
N MET A 116 -4.89 27.29 17.10
CA MET A 116 -5.54 27.38 18.40
C MET A 116 -4.84 26.51 19.45
N GLY A 117 -4.95 26.92 20.71
CA GLY A 117 -4.53 26.17 21.87
C GLY A 117 -5.44 26.49 23.05
N TYR A 118 -5.51 25.58 24.01
CA TYR A 118 -6.34 25.76 25.20
C TYR A 118 -5.68 25.17 26.44
N VAL A 119 -6.13 25.62 27.60
CA VAL A 119 -5.76 25.05 28.89
C VAL A 119 -6.97 25.05 29.83
N GLU A 120 -7.05 24.04 30.68
CA GLU A 120 -8.02 23.99 31.78
C GLU A 120 -7.45 24.71 33.01
N ILE A 121 -8.17 25.71 33.48
CA ILE A 121 -7.84 26.52 34.64
C ILE A 121 -8.70 26.13 35.85
N THR A 122 -8.20 26.45 37.03
CA THR A 122 -8.85 26.15 38.32
C THR A 122 -9.46 27.40 38.94
N ASN A 123 -10.06 27.24 40.12
CA ASN A 123 -10.58 28.34 40.94
C ASN A 123 -9.53 29.10 41.77
N GLU A 124 -8.26 28.75 41.63
CA GLU A 124 -7.14 29.44 42.26
C GLU A 124 -6.27 30.10 41.20
N TRP A 125 -5.72 31.29 41.52
CA TRP A 125 -4.71 31.94 40.70
C TRP A 125 -3.49 31.02 40.54
N LYS A 126 -3.27 30.55 39.31
CA LYS A 126 -2.11 29.75 38.93
C LYS A 126 -1.56 30.25 37.61
N GLU A 127 -0.28 29.96 37.38
CA GLU A 127 0.37 30.19 36.10
C GLU A 127 0.03 29.05 35.14
N TYR A 128 -0.25 29.42 33.89
CA TYR A 128 -0.56 28.53 32.78
C TYR A 128 0.24 28.96 31.55
N SER A 129 0.43 28.03 30.62
CA SER A 129 1.05 28.32 29.33
C SER A 129 0.31 27.66 28.19
N ILE A 130 0.27 28.33 27.04
CA ILE A 130 -0.24 27.80 25.77
C ILE A 130 0.81 28.07 24.69
N THR A 131 1.29 27.00 24.05
CA THR A 131 2.18 27.09 22.88
C THR A 131 1.36 27.09 21.60
N LEU A 132 1.62 28.05 20.72
CA LEU A 132 0.98 28.25 19.43
C LEU A 132 2.05 28.29 18.32
N ASN A 133 1.62 28.07 17.07
CA ASN A 133 2.49 28.17 15.89
C ASN A 133 1.87 29.10 14.84
N ASN A 134 2.52 29.19 13.68
CA ASN A 134 2.14 30.03 12.54
C ASN A 134 2.16 31.53 12.86
N GLY A 135 2.94 31.91 13.87
CA GLY A 135 3.29 33.29 14.14
C GLY A 135 3.87 33.96 12.89
N ALA A 136 3.48 35.21 12.68
CA ALA A 136 3.81 35.99 11.51
C ALA A 136 4.00 37.46 11.90
N PRO A 137 4.48 38.32 10.99
CA PRO A 137 4.43 39.75 11.23
C PRO A 137 2.97 40.22 11.34
N ASN A 138 2.70 41.15 12.26
CA ASN A 138 1.36 41.68 12.53
C ASN A 138 0.33 40.64 13.02
N TYR A 139 0.78 39.67 13.81
CA TYR A 139 -0.05 38.63 14.38
C TYR A 139 -0.80 39.12 15.63
N GLN A 140 -2.07 38.75 15.78
CA GLN A 140 -2.87 39.07 16.97
C GLN A 140 -3.39 37.78 17.59
N ILE A 141 -3.32 37.71 18.92
CA ILE A 141 -3.80 36.56 19.70
C ILE A 141 -5.17 36.94 20.26
N ALA A 142 -6.19 36.14 19.94
CA ALA A 142 -7.52 36.22 20.53
C ALA A 142 -7.57 35.34 21.78
N ILE A 143 -7.92 35.89 22.93
CA ILE A 143 -8.14 35.19 24.19
C ILE A 143 -9.64 35.13 24.43
N GLN A 144 -10.21 33.92 24.35
CA GLN A 144 -11.64 33.72 24.24
C GLN A 144 -12.23 33.03 25.47
N ALA A 145 -13.29 33.62 26.01
CA ALA A 145 -14.12 33.04 27.05
C ALA A 145 -15.36 32.39 26.44
N LEU A 146 -15.21 31.28 25.73
CA LEU A 146 -16.35 30.66 25.02
C LEU A 146 -17.40 30.05 25.96
N TYR A 147 -16.95 29.45 27.07
CA TYR A 147 -17.79 28.59 27.90
C TYR A 147 -17.94 29.06 29.34
N ASN A 148 -16.90 29.69 29.89
CA ASN A 148 -16.82 30.06 31.29
C ASN A 148 -16.23 31.46 31.43
N ASP A 149 -16.70 32.15 32.46
CA ASP A 149 -16.14 33.41 32.92
C ASP A 149 -14.78 33.16 33.58
N PHE A 150 -13.79 34.01 33.33
CA PHE A 150 -12.50 33.90 34.01
C PHE A 150 -11.81 35.24 34.21
N TYR A 151 -10.86 35.25 35.14
CA TYR A 151 -9.91 36.32 35.36
C TYR A 151 -8.58 35.93 34.72
N ILE A 152 -7.91 36.89 34.08
CA ILE A 152 -6.58 36.71 33.48
C ILE A 152 -5.68 37.90 33.82
N ASP A 153 -4.41 37.60 34.04
CA ASP A 153 -3.39 38.56 34.46
C ASP A 153 -1.99 38.07 34.06
N ASP A 154 -0.98 38.95 34.15
CA ASP A 154 0.44 38.67 33.90
C ASP A 154 0.70 37.93 32.58
N ILE A 155 0.17 38.45 31.48
CA ILE A 155 0.35 37.88 30.14
C ILE A 155 1.76 38.20 29.65
N VAL A 156 2.50 37.16 29.28
CA VAL A 156 3.80 37.23 28.62
C VAL A 156 3.74 36.43 27.33
N VAL A 157 4.12 37.05 26.21
CA VAL A 157 4.26 36.37 24.91
C VAL A 157 5.74 36.31 24.57
N ASP A 158 6.26 35.11 24.35
CA ASP A 158 7.65 34.83 24.01
C ASP A 158 7.72 34.05 22.69
N ASP A 159 8.54 34.48 21.73
CA ASP A 159 8.70 33.85 20.42
C ASP A 159 9.50 32.53 20.44
N MET A 160 9.87 32.07 21.63
CA MET A 160 10.65 30.86 21.94
C MET A 160 12.04 30.76 21.30
N GLY A 161 12.33 31.54 20.25
CA GLY A 161 13.56 31.48 19.47
C GLY A 161 13.77 30.19 18.67
N VAL A 162 12.80 29.26 18.64
CA VAL A 162 12.97 27.93 18.01
C VAL A 162 11.69 27.46 17.29
N GLY A 163 11.84 27.05 16.04
CA GLY A 163 10.71 26.62 15.18
C GLY A 163 10.47 25.12 15.16
N VAL A 164 9.29 24.72 14.69
CA VAL A 164 8.94 23.30 14.50
C VAL A 164 9.71 22.72 13.31
N PRO A 165 10.47 21.62 13.48
CA PRO A 165 11.12 20.94 12.37
C PRO A 165 10.12 20.22 11.46
N VAL A 166 10.48 20.06 10.18
CA VAL A 166 9.73 19.23 9.24
C VAL A 166 10.38 17.85 9.19
N ALA A 167 9.68 16.82 9.68
CA ALA A 167 10.14 15.44 9.52
C ALA A 167 10.04 15.02 8.05
N LEU A 168 11.08 14.36 7.56
CA LEU A 168 11.23 13.87 6.18
C LEU A 168 11.11 12.34 6.16
N PRO A 169 10.96 11.66 5.02
CA PRO A 169 11.02 10.19 4.98
C PRO A 169 12.33 9.60 5.54
N SER A 170 12.25 8.41 6.13
CA SER A 170 13.42 7.65 6.55
C SER A 170 14.27 7.19 5.35
N SER A 171 15.54 6.89 5.60
CA SER A 171 16.47 6.32 4.60
C SER A 171 17.34 5.21 5.22
N ASP A 172 18.16 4.57 4.39
CA ASP A 172 19.15 3.56 4.78
C ASP A 172 18.52 2.42 5.59
N PHE A 173 17.35 1.96 5.13
CA PHE A 173 16.58 0.93 5.82
C PHE A 173 17.26 -0.44 5.68
N THR A 174 17.55 -1.08 6.79
CA THR A 174 18.14 -2.41 6.88
C THR A 174 17.38 -3.30 7.87
N LYS A 175 17.85 -4.53 8.08
CA LYS A 175 17.29 -5.40 9.13
C LYS A 175 17.53 -4.89 10.54
N ASP A 176 18.61 -4.13 10.75
CA ASP A 176 19.08 -3.75 12.07
C ASP A 176 18.92 -2.24 12.33
N SER A 177 18.59 -1.45 11.31
CA SER A 177 18.58 0.01 11.43
C SER A 177 17.74 0.73 10.37
N PHE A 178 17.44 1.98 10.65
CA PHE A 178 17.05 2.99 9.65
C PHE A 178 17.56 4.37 10.09
N THR A 179 17.69 5.30 9.16
CA THR A 179 18.02 6.71 9.45
C THR A 179 16.74 7.53 9.47
N ALA A 180 16.43 8.14 10.62
CA ALA A 180 15.39 9.17 10.73
C ALA A 180 15.96 10.50 10.22
N ASN A 181 15.19 11.23 9.40
CA ASN A 181 15.61 12.47 8.75
C ASN A 181 14.61 13.61 9.01
N TRP A 182 15.11 14.83 9.17
CA TRP A 182 14.29 16.03 9.27
C TRP A 182 14.99 17.24 8.63
N ALA A 183 14.22 18.28 8.32
CA ALA A 183 14.77 19.57 7.89
C ALA A 183 15.28 20.36 9.11
N ALA A 184 16.32 21.17 8.89
CA ALA A 184 16.78 22.08 9.92
C ALA A 184 15.67 23.08 10.29
N ALA A 185 15.40 23.26 11.58
CA ALA A 185 14.46 24.25 12.07
C ALA A 185 15.17 25.56 12.42
N ASP A 186 14.48 26.68 12.24
CA ASP A 186 14.99 28.00 12.60
C ASP A 186 15.32 28.07 14.10
N GLY A 187 16.52 28.55 14.42
CA GLY A 187 17.00 28.73 15.79
C GLY A 187 17.32 27.45 16.56
N ALA A 188 17.19 26.26 15.94
CA ALA A 188 17.50 24.99 16.58
C ALA A 188 19.00 24.80 16.82
N ALA A 189 19.37 24.49 18.07
CA ALA A 189 20.71 24.05 18.44
C ALA A 189 20.82 22.52 18.44
N SER A 190 19.75 21.84 18.81
CA SER A 190 19.62 20.38 18.86
C SER A 190 18.16 19.98 18.61
N TYR A 191 17.91 18.67 18.56
CA TYR A 191 16.57 18.11 18.34
C TYR A 191 16.27 17.01 19.33
N LEU A 192 15.00 16.86 19.69
CA LEU A 192 14.48 15.77 20.52
C LEU A 192 13.70 14.81 19.62
N LEU A 193 14.28 13.63 19.39
CA LEU A 193 13.71 12.59 18.56
C LEU A 193 12.90 11.60 19.40
N ASP A 194 11.67 11.35 18.97
CA ASP A 194 10.86 10.23 19.43
C ASP A 194 10.79 9.17 18.32
N VAL A 195 10.99 7.91 18.70
CA VAL A 195 10.75 6.75 17.83
C VAL A 195 9.91 5.74 18.59
N TYR A 196 8.79 5.34 17.99
CA TYR A 196 7.78 4.52 18.67
C TYR A 196 7.01 3.62 17.71
N THR A 197 6.44 2.55 18.26
CA THR A 197 5.36 1.78 17.63
C THR A 197 4.02 2.21 18.23
N LEU A 198 2.93 1.88 17.56
CA LEU A 198 1.57 2.08 18.07
C LEU A 198 0.96 0.75 18.50
N VAL A 199 0.32 0.73 19.66
CA VAL A 199 -0.41 -0.43 20.18
C VAL A 199 -1.85 -0.03 20.42
N TYR A 200 -2.79 -0.86 19.94
CA TYR A 200 -4.20 -0.61 20.16
C TYR A 200 -4.58 -0.89 21.62
N ASN A 201 -5.16 0.10 22.27
CA ASN A 201 -5.67 0.02 23.63
C ASN A 201 -7.18 -0.26 23.57
N TYR A 202 -7.57 -1.47 23.99
CA TYR A 202 -8.96 -1.92 23.96
C TYR A 202 -9.85 -1.19 24.99
N GLU A 203 -9.29 -0.58 26.03
CA GLU A 203 -10.04 0.14 27.06
C GLU A 203 -10.45 1.54 26.57
N THR A 204 -9.51 2.26 25.94
CA THR A 204 -9.72 3.61 25.44
C THR A 204 -10.16 3.65 23.98
N THR A 205 -10.05 2.53 23.26
CA THR A 205 -10.25 2.42 21.81
C THR A 205 -9.33 3.34 20.99
N THR A 206 -8.13 3.62 21.52
CA THR A 206 -7.10 4.47 20.89
C THR A 206 -5.83 3.69 20.57
N PHE A 207 -4.98 4.24 19.71
CA PHE A 207 -3.62 3.74 19.50
C PHE A 207 -2.64 4.53 20.37
N ASP A 208 -1.98 3.85 21.30
CA ASP A 208 -1.05 4.47 22.23
C ASP A 208 0.41 4.23 21.79
N PRO A 209 1.29 5.23 21.91
CA PRO A 209 2.69 5.09 21.53
C PRO A 209 3.48 4.28 22.56
N VAL A 210 4.27 3.32 22.07
CA VAL A 210 5.30 2.61 22.83
C VAL A 210 6.66 3.01 22.28
N TYR A 211 7.37 3.84 23.05
CA TYR A 211 8.63 4.45 22.64
C TYR A 211 9.81 3.48 22.79
N ILE A 212 10.62 3.37 21.72
CA ILE A 212 11.96 2.81 21.79
C ILE A 212 13.02 3.90 22.00
N LEU A 213 12.72 5.11 21.55
CA LEU A 213 13.45 6.34 21.86
C LEU A 213 12.43 7.40 22.23
N LYS A 214 12.66 8.10 23.34
CA LYS A 214 11.82 9.21 23.79
C LYS A 214 12.71 10.38 24.18
N ASP A 215 12.38 11.56 23.63
CA ASP A 215 13.09 12.82 23.84
C ASP A 215 14.62 12.66 23.63
N LYS A 216 15.02 11.83 22.66
CA LYS A 216 16.43 11.55 22.38
C LYS A 216 17.06 12.80 21.79
N GLU A 217 17.94 13.44 22.56
CA GLU A 217 18.65 14.62 22.09
C GLU A 217 19.70 14.26 21.02
N VAL A 218 19.61 14.91 19.87
CA VAL A 218 20.46 14.68 18.69
C VAL A 218 20.97 16.02 18.17
N GLU A 219 22.27 16.08 17.88
CA GLU A 219 22.89 17.17 17.12
C GLU A 219 22.80 16.85 15.61
N GLY A 220 22.44 17.85 14.80
CA GLY A 220 22.24 17.68 13.36
C GLY A 220 20.82 17.27 12.98
N THR A 221 20.63 16.86 11.72
CA THR A 221 19.29 16.70 11.12
C THR A 221 18.93 15.25 10.77
N SER A 222 19.63 14.30 11.38
CA SER A 222 19.43 12.87 11.15
C SER A 222 19.92 12.03 12.33
N TYR A 223 19.33 10.87 12.55
CA TYR A 223 19.80 9.89 13.53
C TYR A 223 19.62 8.46 13.03
N VAL A 224 20.66 7.63 13.16
CA VAL A 224 20.59 6.20 12.86
C VAL A 224 20.00 5.48 14.07
N VAL A 225 18.80 4.94 13.89
CA VAL A 225 18.09 4.14 14.90
C VAL A 225 18.53 2.69 14.76
N THR A 226 18.95 2.07 15.86
CA THR A 226 19.41 0.65 15.91
C THR A 226 18.70 -0.17 16.99
N GLU A 227 17.83 0.47 17.77
CA GLU A 227 17.16 -0.10 18.93
C GLU A 227 15.85 -0.83 18.56
N GLY A 228 15.44 -0.78 17.29
CA GLY A 228 14.20 -1.38 16.79
C GLY A 228 14.35 -2.83 16.37
N GLU A 229 13.22 -3.54 16.29
CA GLU A 229 13.15 -4.87 15.70
C GLU A 229 12.77 -4.80 14.21
N PHE A 230 13.36 -5.65 13.38
CA PHE A 230 12.97 -5.77 11.97
C PHE A 230 11.48 -6.12 11.83
N ASP A 231 10.84 -5.64 10.76
CA ASP A 231 9.43 -5.88 10.37
C ASP A 231 8.34 -5.32 11.32
N VAL A 232 8.72 -4.48 12.28
CA VAL A 232 7.81 -3.75 13.17
C VAL A 232 7.47 -2.36 12.61
N PRO A 233 6.20 -1.90 12.72
CA PRO A 233 5.79 -0.59 12.25
C PRO A 233 6.30 0.52 13.18
N TYR A 234 7.38 1.19 12.76
CA TYR A 234 7.90 2.34 13.48
C TYR A 234 7.41 3.66 12.89
N TYR A 235 7.32 4.63 13.79
CA TYR A 235 7.03 6.01 13.50
C TYR A 235 8.04 6.88 14.22
N TYR A 236 8.29 8.07 13.68
CA TYR A 236 9.02 9.09 14.43
C TYR A 236 8.43 10.48 14.22
N ASN A 237 8.71 11.33 15.20
CA ASN A 237 8.54 12.77 15.11
C ASN A 237 9.71 13.42 15.86
N VAL A 238 9.89 14.71 15.62
CA VAL A 238 11.03 15.45 16.18
C VAL A 238 10.57 16.83 16.64
N ALA A 239 11.11 17.29 17.76
CA ALA A 239 11.00 18.68 18.20
C ALA A 239 12.37 19.34 18.13
N ALA A 240 12.44 20.62 17.80
CA ALA A 240 13.68 21.38 17.87
C ALA A 240 13.86 21.94 19.28
N LYS A 241 15.12 22.12 19.67
CA LYS A 241 15.51 22.63 20.98
C LYS A 241 16.59 23.69 20.84
N SER A 242 16.44 24.76 21.64
CA SER A 242 17.42 25.83 21.78
C SER A 242 17.45 26.28 23.24
N GLY A 243 18.56 26.00 23.93
CA GLY A 243 18.63 26.21 25.39
C GLY A 243 17.54 25.44 26.13
N ASN A 244 16.63 26.18 26.79
CA ASN A 244 15.48 25.62 27.50
C ASN A 244 14.19 25.62 26.66
N SER A 245 14.19 26.27 25.48
CA SER A 245 13.04 26.31 24.59
C SER A 245 12.94 25.04 23.77
N VAL A 246 11.74 24.49 23.65
CA VAL A 246 11.43 23.29 22.86
C VAL A 246 10.22 23.62 21.99
N SER A 247 10.33 23.38 20.68
CA SER A 247 9.21 23.56 19.76
C SER A 247 8.12 22.51 19.98
N GLN A 248 6.98 22.65 19.31
CA GLN A 248 6.09 21.50 19.13
C GLN A 248 6.79 20.39 18.32
N LYS A 249 6.24 19.17 18.40
CA LYS A 249 6.68 18.04 17.58
C LYS A 249 6.25 18.24 16.13
N SER A 250 7.08 17.78 15.21
CA SER A 250 6.76 17.67 13.79
C SER A 250 5.56 16.74 13.57
N GLU A 251 5.04 16.77 12.35
CA GLU A 251 4.19 15.68 11.87
C GLU A 251 4.91 14.32 12.00
N ARG A 252 4.10 13.27 12.17
CA ARG A 252 4.59 11.91 12.30
C ARG A 252 4.99 11.36 10.94
N VAL A 253 6.17 10.76 10.85
CA VAL A 253 6.64 9.98 9.70
C VAL A 253 6.47 8.50 9.98
N THR A 254 5.98 7.75 8.99
CA THR A 254 5.94 6.29 8.98
C THR A 254 7.25 5.76 8.40
N VAL A 255 7.88 4.79 9.07
CA VAL A 255 9.14 4.18 8.63
C VAL A 255 8.86 2.97 7.75
N PHE A 256 9.38 2.98 6.53
CA PHE A 256 9.38 1.87 5.58
C PHE A 256 10.50 2.09 4.54
N PRO A 257 11.03 1.02 3.91
CA PRO A 257 12.02 1.15 2.85
C PRO A 257 11.41 1.77 1.59
N THR A 258 12.26 2.33 0.74
CA THR A 258 11.94 2.65 -0.65
C THR A 258 12.03 1.41 -1.54
N ALA A 259 11.46 1.47 -2.75
CA ALA A 259 11.54 0.37 -3.71
C ALA A 259 12.99 0.01 -4.11
N ASP A 260 13.88 1.02 -4.17
CA ASP A 260 15.29 0.83 -4.50
C ASP A 260 16.09 0.18 -3.35
N GLU A 261 15.64 0.35 -2.10
CA GLU A 261 16.22 -0.32 -0.93
C GLU A 261 15.82 -1.80 -0.84
N VAL A 262 14.68 -2.19 -1.42
CA VAL A 262 14.32 -3.59 -1.59
C VAL A 262 15.04 -4.13 -2.84
N ALA A 263 16.19 -4.77 -2.64
CA ALA A 263 16.97 -5.30 -3.75
C ALA A 263 16.15 -6.32 -4.57
N ALA A 264 16.19 -6.20 -5.90
CA ALA A 264 15.59 -7.17 -6.80
C ALA A 264 16.30 -8.53 -6.67
N PRO A 265 15.56 -9.65 -6.59
CA PRO A 265 16.17 -10.98 -6.58
C PRO A 265 16.69 -11.34 -7.97
N VAL A 266 17.54 -12.36 -8.04
CA VAL A 266 17.97 -13.02 -9.29
C VAL A 266 17.21 -14.32 -9.41
N ALA A 267 16.42 -14.48 -10.47
CA ALA A 267 15.73 -15.73 -10.77
C ALA A 267 16.70 -16.70 -11.44
N TYR A 268 16.73 -17.94 -10.97
CA TYR A 268 17.57 -19.01 -11.52
C TYR A 268 16.81 -19.82 -12.57
N GLU A 269 17.50 -20.72 -13.27
CA GLU A 269 16.87 -21.71 -14.13
C GLU A 269 15.95 -22.65 -13.33
N PRO A 270 14.77 -23.04 -13.87
CA PRO A 270 13.85 -23.92 -13.17
C PRO A 270 14.39 -25.35 -13.08
N THR A 271 13.93 -26.08 -12.07
CA THR A 271 14.26 -27.51 -11.87
C THR A 271 12.99 -28.34 -11.75
N ALA A 272 13.12 -29.67 -11.69
CA ALA A 272 11.97 -30.59 -11.57
C ALA A 272 10.86 -30.30 -12.61
N ILE A 273 11.27 -30.03 -13.85
CA ILE A 273 10.38 -29.67 -14.94
C ILE A 273 9.65 -30.94 -15.43
N ASP A 274 8.32 -30.84 -15.48
CA ASP A 274 7.41 -31.83 -16.06
C ASP A 274 6.48 -31.12 -17.06
N ALA A 275 5.52 -31.83 -17.65
CA ALA A 275 4.61 -31.29 -18.67
C ALA A 275 3.70 -30.15 -18.17
N ASP A 276 3.41 -30.08 -16.87
CA ASP A 276 2.47 -29.10 -16.29
C ASP A 276 2.97 -28.50 -14.96
N LYS A 277 4.27 -28.62 -14.68
CA LYS A 277 4.87 -28.06 -13.47
C LYS A 277 6.37 -27.86 -13.58
N PHE A 278 6.89 -26.96 -12.76
CA PHE A 278 8.32 -26.78 -12.54
C PHE A 278 8.56 -26.20 -11.14
N THR A 279 9.79 -26.30 -10.63
CA THR A 279 10.22 -25.62 -9.40
C THR A 279 11.08 -24.41 -9.74
N ALA A 280 10.58 -23.22 -9.39
CA ALA A 280 11.31 -21.97 -9.48
C ALA A 280 12.16 -21.74 -8.23
N ALA A 281 13.32 -21.11 -8.39
CA ALA A 281 14.17 -20.68 -7.28
C ALA A 281 14.86 -19.34 -7.60
N TRP A 282 15.21 -18.59 -6.57
CA TRP A 282 15.80 -17.26 -6.70
C TRP A 282 16.77 -16.92 -5.56
N SER A 283 17.55 -15.84 -5.74
CA SER A 283 18.41 -15.30 -4.70
C SER A 283 17.61 -14.59 -3.61
N ALA A 284 18.11 -14.62 -2.37
CA ALA A 284 17.55 -13.80 -1.31
C ALA A 284 17.77 -12.30 -1.57
N SER A 285 16.82 -11.48 -1.13
CA SER A 285 16.93 -10.03 -0.98
C SER A 285 16.97 -9.70 0.51
N ASP A 286 17.89 -8.82 0.91
CA ASP A 286 18.31 -8.66 2.30
C ASP A 286 17.17 -8.29 3.25
N ILE A 287 16.28 -7.38 2.83
CA ILE A 287 15.14 -6.91 3.63
C ILE A 287 13.80 -7.50 3.15
N ALA A 288 13.79 -8.48 2.25
CA ALA A 288 12.53 -9.09 1.84
C ALA A 288 11.95 -9.97 2.97
N THR A 289 10.66 -9.78 3.25
CA THR A 289 9.88 -10.67 4.13
C THR A 289 9.10 -11.72 3.35
N LYS A 290 8.90 -11.50 2.05
CA LYS A 290 8.28 -12.45 1.11
C LYS A 290 8.63 -12.12 -0.35
N TYR A 291 8.20 -13.00 -1.26
CA TYR A 291 8.43 -12.91 -2.69
C TYR A 291 7.15 -13.20 -3.47
N TYR A 292 7.04 -12.57 -4.64
CA TYR A 292 6.02 -12.86 -5.63
C TYR A 292 6.65 -13.51 -6.84
N LEU A 293 6.34 -14.78 -7.09
CA LEU A 293 6.69 -15.46 -8.35
C LEU A 293 5.53 -15.25 -9.33
N SER A 294 5.75 -14.46 -10.36
CA SER A 294 4.75 -14.28 -11.43
C SER A 294 5.09 -15.19 -12.61
N VAL A 295 4.20 -16.14 -12.90
CA VAL A 295 4.32 -17.06 -14.03
C VAL A 295 3.38 -16.60 -15.13
N THR A 296 3.90 -16.42 -16.34
CA THR A 296 3.15 -15.94 -17.50
C THR A 296 3.38 -16.87 -18.69
N LYS A 297 2.33 -17.10 -19.47
CA LYS A 297 2.42 -17.75 -20.78
C LYS A 297 2.27 -16.73 -21.90
N VAL A 298 3.06 -16.86 -22.95
CA VAL A 298 2.87 -16.17 -24.22
C VAL A 298 2.35 -17.18 -25.21
N HIS A 299 1.08 -17.07 -25.55
CA HIS A 299 0.47 -17.91 -26.56
C HIS A 299 0.68 -17.30 -27.93
N THR A 300 1.19 -18.07 -28.89
CA THR A 300 1.25 -17.70 -30.31
C THR A 300 0.37 -18.62 -31.13
N ALA A 301 -0.63 -18.05 -31.79
CA ALA A 301 -1.60 -18.81 -32.57
C ALA A 301 -0.94 -19.49 -33.78
N VAL A 302 -1.10 -20.80 -33.92
CA VAL A 302 -0.51 -21.56 -35.05
C VAL A 302 -1.36 -21.49 -36.33
N ALA A 303 -2.64 -21.18 -36.16
CA ALA A 303 -3.63 -20.93 -37.19
C ALA A 303 -4.64 -19.90 -36.65
N ASP A 304 -5.52 -19.39 -37.50
CA ASP A 304 -6.62 -18.54 -37.01
C ASP A 304 -7.46 -19.32 -36.00
N GLU A 305 -7.64 -18.78 -34.79
CA GLU A 305 -8.30 -19.48 -33.69
C GLU A 305 -9.08 -18.55 -32.77
N LEU A 306 -10.03 -19.16 -32.04
CA LEU A 306 -10.70 -18.52 -30.92
C LEU A 306 -9.95 -18.86 -29.64
N TYR A 307 -9.03 -18.00 -29.24
CA TYR A 307 -8.15 -18.26 -28.10
C TYR A 307 -8.84 -17.91 -26.78
N ALA A 308 -8.92 -18.86 -25.86
CA ALA A 308 -9.42 -18.66 -24.51
C ALA A 308 -8.30 -18.23 -23.57
N PHE A 309 -8.35 -16.98 -23.11
CA PHE A 309 -7.38 -16.47 -22.12
C PHE A 309 -7.83 -16.73 -20.68
N VAL A 310 -9.09 -17.14 -20.50
CA VAL A 310 -9.59 -17.77 -19.29
C VAL A 310 -10.64 -18.81 -19.68
N ASP A 311 -10.62 -19.96 -19.02
CA ASP A 311 -11.61 -21.04 -19.12
C ASP A 311 -11.61 -21.75 -17.77
N THR A 312 -12.54 -21.39 -16.88
CA THR A 312 -12.59 -21.87 -15.49
C THR A 312 -14.02 -22.16 -15.06
N ASP A 313 -14.19 -23.25 -14.31
CA ASP A 313 -15.43 -23.65 -13.63
C ASP A 313 -15.38 -23.34 -12.12
N PHE A 314 -14.34 -22.62 -11.68
CA PHE A 314 -14.06 -22.30 -10.28
C PHE A 314 -14.13 -23.51 -9.33
N SER A 315 -13.87 -24.72 -9.83
CA SER A 315 -13.93 -25.95 -9.04
C SER A 315 -12.91 -26.00 -7.90
N GLU A 316 -11.89 -25.14 -7.94
CA GLU A 316 -10.95 -24.89 -6.84
C GLU A 316 -11.61 -24.26 -5.61
N VAL A 317 -12.77 -23.60 -5.77
CA VAL A 317 -13.57 -23.06 -4.67
C VAL A 317 -14.38 -24.20 -4.07
N THR A 318 -13.96 -24.66 -2.89
CA THR A 318 -14.54 -25.87 -2.25
C THR A 318 -15.39 -25.58 -1.01
N ASP A 319 -15.45 -24.33 -0.57
CA ASP A 319 -16.10 -23.87 0.65
C ASP A 319 -17.19 -22.81 0.39
N GLY A 320 -18.04 -22.59 1.39
CA GLY A 320 -19.21 -21.72 1.29
C GLY A 320 -20.37 -22.33 0.50
N THR A 321 -21.54 -21.68 0.58
CA THR A 321 -22.74 -22.05 -0.16
C THR A 321 -23.38 -20.80 -0.74
N LEU A 322 -24.29 -20.93 -1.72
CA LEU A 322 -24.96 -19.76 -2.31
C LEU A 322 -25.74 -18.91 -1.29
N ASP A 323 -26.27 -19.55 -0.23
CA ASP A 323 -27.04 -18.85 0.82
C ASP A 323 -26.18 -18.38 1.99
N ALA A 324 -25.05 -19.03 2.23
CA ALA A 324 -24.04 -18.67 3.22
C ALA A 324 -22.64 -18.74 2.59
N PRO A 325 -22.28 -17.77 1.73
CA PRO A 325 -21.00 -17.78 1.06
C PRO A 325 -19.87 -17.37 2.01
N ARG A 326 -18.63 -17.80 1.71
CA ARG A 326 -17.44 -17.15 2.28
C ARG A 326 -17.36 -15.74 1.70
N LYS A 327 -17.10 -14.76 2.55
CA LYS A 327 -16.96 -13.35 2.17
C LYS A 327 -15.55 -12.91 2.51
N GLU A 328 -14.92 -12.23 1.57
CA GLU A 328 -13.60 -11.60 1.77
C GLU A 328 -13.68 -10.13 1.37
N LEU A 329 -12.67 -9.34 1.74
CA LEU A 329 -12.53 -7.96 1.23
C LEU A 329 -11.91 -7.95 -0.16
N GLU A 330 -10.91 -8.79 -0.38
CA GLU A 330 -10.20 -8.91 -1.66
C GLU A 330 -9.74 -10.36 -1.85
N TYR A 331 -9.63 -10.79 -3.11
CA TYR A 331 -9.08 -12.10 -3.45
C TYR A 331 -8.47 -12.09 -4.86
N ILE A 332 -7.41 -12.87 -5.08
CA ILE A 332 -6.80 -13.08 -6.41
C ILE A 332 -6.97 -14.55 -6.77
N PHE A 333 -7.59 -14.80 -7.92
CA PHE A 333 -7.81 -16.13 -8.48
C PHE A 333 -6.73 -16.48 -9.51
N ASN A 334 -6.73 -17.74 -9.96
CA ASN A 334 -5.86 -18.20 -11.04
C ASN A 334 -6.01 -17.31 -12.29
N GLY A 335 -4.92 -17.13 -13.01
CA GLY A 335 -4.83 -16.16 -14.10
C GLY A 335 -4.78 -14.70 -13.63
N ASP A 336 -4.45 -14.46 -12.36
CA ASP A 336 -4.36 -13.15 -11.71
C ASP A 336 -5.63 -12.29 -11.85
N TRP A 337 -6.79 -12.94 -11.87
CA TRP A 337 -8.09 -12.28 -11.79
C TRP A 337 -8.28 -11.74 -10.37
N SER A 338 -8.52 -10.44 -10.24
CA SER A 338 -8.70 -9.78 -8.95
C SER A 338 -10.17 -9.56 -8.66
N ALA A 339 -10.56 -9.73 -7.40
CA ALA A 339 -11.91 -9.43 -6.98
C ALA A 339 -11.92 -8.59 -5.70
N ASN A 340 -12.81 -7.60 -5.68
CA ASN A 340 -13.12 -6.76 -4.53
C ASN A 340 -14.50 -7.10 -4.00
N MET A 341 -14.61 -7.18 -2.67
CA MET A 341 -15.76 -7.67 -1.93
C MET A 341 -16.28 -9.03 -2.46
N PRO A 342 -15.41 -10.03 -2.70
CA PRO A 342 -15.87 -11.23 -3.36
C PRO A 342 -16.66 -12.16 -2.41
N VAL A 343 -17.55 -12.95 -3.01
CA VAL A 343 -18.22 -14.09 -2.37
C VAL A 343 -17.82 -15.39 -3.04
N MET A 344 -17.57 -16.41 -2.23
CA MET A 344 -17.27 -17.75 -2.70
C MET A 344 -18.34 -18.73 -2.21
N ALA A 345 -18.80 -19.57 -3.12
CA ALA A 345 -19.60 -20.74 -2.84
C ALA A 345 -19.02 -21.91 -3.62
N GLN A 346 -19.21 -23.14 -3.17
CA GLN A 346 -18.64 -24.31 -3.84
C GLN A 346 -18.87 -24.30 -5.36
N GLY A 347 -17.78 -24.22 -6.14
CA GLY A 347 -17.78 -24.11 -7.61
C GLY A 347 -18.20 -22.75 -8.18
N ALA A 348 -18.18 -21.67 -7.40
CA ALA A 348 -18.61 -20.35 -7.87
C ALA A 348 -17.93 -19.20 -7.12
N VAL A 349 -17.67 -18.12 -7.85
CA VAL A 349 -17.17 -16.84 -7.29
C VAL A 349 -18.18 -15.75 -7.58
N GLY A 350 -18.07 -14.60 -6.94
CA GLY A 350 -19.06 -13.56 -7.09
C GLY A 350 -18.70 -12.27 -6.39
N ILE A 351 -19.63 -11.31 -6.41
CA ILE A 351 -19.47 -10.00 -5.78
C ILE A 351 -20.55 -9.79 -4.71
N ASN A 352 -20.19 -9.14 -3.60
CA ASN A 352 -21.08 -8.83 -2.49
C ASN A 352 -21.28 -7.32 -2.33
N ASN A 353 -22.48 -6.88 -2.70
CA ASN A 353 -22.94 -5.50 -2.60
C ASN A 353 -24.00 -5.31 -1.51
N GLN A 354 -24.09 -6.19 -0.50
CA GLN A 354 -25.09 -6.04 0.56
C GLN A 354 -24.94 -4.72 1.33
N ASP A 355 -23.70 -4.22 1.44
CA ASP A 355 -23.33 -2.99 2.15
C ASP A 355 -22.69 -1.98 1.17
N ILE A 356 -23.23 -1.88 -0.04
CA ILE A 356 -22.67 -1.07 -1.15
C ILE A 356 -22.48 0.41 -0.79
N ASP A 357 -23.33 0.97 0.07
CA ASP A 357 -23.21 2.36 0.53
C ASP A 357 -21.96 2.61 1.39
N PHE A 358 -21.41 1.55 2.00
CA PHE A 358 -20.23 1.64 2.87
C PHE A 358 -18.94 1.25 2.14
N PHE A 359 -18.96 0.16 1.37
CA PHE A 359 -17.77 -0.38 0.71
C PHE A 359 -17.65 -0.03 -0.77
N GLY A 360 -18.68 0.57 -1.38
CA GLY A 360 -18.77 0.74 -2.82
C GLY A 360 -19.17 -0.55 -3.55
N ALA A 361 -19.20 -0.48 -4.88
CA ALA A 361 -19.53 -1.61 -5.74
C ALA A 361 -18.37 -2.62 -5.80
N GLY A 362 -18.65 -3.88 -5.45
CA GLY A 362 -17.72 -4.98 -5.66
C GLY A 362 -17.51 -5.26 -7.14
N PHE A 363 -16.38 -5.90 -7.46
CA PHE A 363 -16.03 -6.26 -8.83
C PHE A 363 -15.21 -7.55 -8.89
N LEU A 364 -15.24 -8.20 -10.06
CA LEU A 364 -14.29 -9.22 -10.49
C LEU A 364 -13.67 -8.73 -11.81
N ALA A 365 -12.35 -8.62 -11.87
CA ALA A 365 -11.63 -8.06 -13.00
C ALA A 365 -10.53 -8.98 -13.50
N SER A 366 -10.35 -9.06 -14.81
CA SER A 366 -9.19 -9.72 -15.41
C SER A 366 -7.90 -8.93 -15.10
N PRO A 367 -6.71 -9.55 -15.18
CA PRO A 367 -5.47 -8.79 -15.25
C PRO A 367 -5.48 -7.83 -16.46
N LEU A 368 -4.50 -6.92 -16.49
CA LEU A 368 -4.26 -6.08 -17.67
C LEU A 368 -3.70 -6.95 -18.80
N LEU A 369 -4.46 -7.07 -19.89
CA LEU A 369 -4.13 -7.91 -21.03
C LEU A 369 -4.10 -7.07 -22.31
N ARG A 370 -3.29 -7.47 -23.29
CA ARG A 370 -3.32 -6.87 -24.63
C ARG A 370 -4.43 -7.49 -25.48
N LEU A 371 -5.69 -7.24 -25.10
CA LEU A 371 -6.88 -7.79 -25.76
C LEU A 371 -7.04 -7.31 -27.22
N SER A 372 -6.38 -6.19 -27.57
CA SER A 372 -6.22 -5.70 -28.95
C SER A 372 -5.39 -6.62 -29.86
N ALA A 373 -4.75 -7.67 -29.32
CA ALA A 373 -4.06 -8.69 -30.13
C ALA A 373 -5.02 -9.47 -31.04
N GLY A 374 -6.31 -9.51 -30.69
CA GLY A 374 -7.36 -10.06 -31.56
C GLY A 374 -7.97 -9.05 -32.52
N ASP A 375 -9.23 -9.25 -32.89
CA ASP A 375 -10.00 -8.38 -33.79
C ASP A 375 -10.69 -7.20 -33.08
N GLY A 376 -10.27 -6.87 -31.86
CA GLY A 376 -10.85 -5.81 -31.02
C GLY A 376 -12.15 -6.22 -30.32
N LYS A 377 -12.54 -7.50 -30.38
CA LYS A 377 -13.69 -8.06 -29.67
C LYS A 377 -13.27 -9.08 -28.64
N VAL A 378 -14.03 -9.13 -27.55
CA VAL A 378 -13.90 -10.13 -26.49
C VAL A 378 -15.23 -10.84 -26.33
N ASN A 379 -15.26 -12.15 -26.55
CA ASN A 379 -16.46 -12.97 -26.32
C ASN A 379 -16.36 -13.59 -24.93
N VAL A 380 -17.36 -13.34 -24.09
CA VAL A 380 -17.41 -13.74 -22.68
C VAL A 380 -18.67 -14.57 -22.46
N THR A 381 -18.49 -15.84 -22.13
CA THR A 381 -19.58 -16.77 -21.79
C THR A 381 -19.41 -17.23 -20.35
N PHE A 382 -20.50 -17.26 -19.59
CA PHE A 382 -20.50 -17.66 -18.19
C PHE A 382 -21.92 -18.00 -17.73
N LYS A 383 -22.05 -18.67 -16.60
CA LYS A 383 -23.31 -18.77 -15.87
C LYS A 383 -23.34 -17.72 -14.78
N ALA A 384 -24.51 -17.12 -14.55
CA ALA A 384 -24.72 -16.21 -13.43
C ALA A 384 -26.05 -16.46 -12.73
N LEU A 385 -26.06 -16.21 -11.42
CA LEU A 385 -27.27 -16.09 -10.61
C LEU A 385 -27.12 -14.96 -9.60
N ALA A 386 -28.25 -14.55 -9.04
CA ALA A 386 -28.33 -13.57 -7.97
C ALA A 386 -28.83 -14.17 -6.66
N ARG A 387 -28.44 -13.50 -5.57
CA ARG A 387 -29.02 -13.67 -4.23
C ARG A 387 -29.26 -12.30 -3.62
N LYS A 388 -30.17 -12.25 -2.65
CA LYS A 388 -30.41 -11.05 -1.82
C LYS A 388 -30.82 -9.80 -2.64
N GLY A 389 -31.59 -10.00 -3.70
CA GLY A 389 -32.31 -8.93 -4.38
C GLY A 389 -31.57 -8.23 -5.53
N MET A 390 -30.35 -8.64 -5.88
CA MET A 390 -29.69 -8.13 -7.08
C MET A 390 -30.42 -8.62 -8.34
N ALA A 391 -30.78 -7.72 -9.25
CA ALA A 391 -31.50 -8.04 -10.48
C ALA A 391 -30.64 -7.80 -11.73
N LYS A 392 -29.65 -6.92 -11.64
CA LYS A 392 -28.79 -6.53 -12.76
C LYS A 392 -27.32 -6.50 -12.37
N ALA A 393 -26.50 -6.78 -13.37
CA ALA A 393 -25.06 -6.55 -13.33
C ALA A 393 -24.60 -6.07 -14.71
N VAL A 394 -23.35 -5.64 -14.80
CA VAL A 394 -22.72 -5.23 -16.05
C VAL A 394 -21.41 -6.00 -16.24
N VAL A 395 -21.13 -6.33 -17.50
CA VAL A 395 -19.81 -6.78 -17.95
C VAL A 395 -19.23 -5.65 -18.79
N GLU A 396 -18.06 -5.17 -18.41
CA GLU A 396 -17.45 -3.96 -18.94
C GLU A 396 -16.06 -4.25 -19.49
N LEU A 397 -15.66 -3.48 -20.49
CA LEU A 397 -14.32 -3.47 -21.03
C LEU A 397 -13.72 -2.08 -20.83
N TYR A 398 -12.58 -2.01 -20.16
CA TYR A 398 -11.80 -0.78 -20.04
C TYR A 398 -10.50 -0.90 -20.83
N ASN A 399 -10.09 0.19 -21.48
CA ASN A 399 -8.77 0.36 -22.09
C ASN A 399 -7.94 1.34 -21.27
N TYR A 400 -6.63 1.12 -21.21
CA TYR A 400 -5.68 1.96 -20.49
C TYR A 400 -4.73 2.65 -21.46
N ASP A 401 -4.47 3.93 -21.20
CA ASP A 401 -3.42 4.67 -21.90
C ASP A 401 -2.02 4.38 -21.31
N GLU A 402 -0.97 4.95 -21.92
CA GLU A 402 0.42 4.77 -21.47
C GLU A 402 0.69 5.37 -20.08
N LEU A 403 -0.20 6.22 -19.56
CA LEU A 403 -0.12 6.79 -18.22
C LEU A 403 -0.91 5.97 -17.18
N GLY A 404 -1.62 4.91 -17.61
CA GLY A 404 -2.44 4.07 -16.75
C GLY A 404 -3.86 4.61 -16.49
N ASN A 405 -4.31 5.61 -17.25
CA ASN A 405 -5.68 6.10 -17.12
C ASN A 405 -6.66 5.15 -17.81
N ALA A 406 -7.69 4.71 -17.09
CA ALA A 406 -8.73 3.85 -17.60
C ALA A 406 -9.79 4.64 -18.39
N SER A 407 -10.30 4.04 -19.47
CA SER A 407 -11.43 4.54 -20.25
C SER A 407 -12.39 3.40 -20.59
N LEU A 408 -13.68 3.59 -20.34
CA LEU A 408 -14.71 2.60 -20.66
C LEU A 408 -14.87 2.49 -22.19
N ALA A 409 -14.67 1.30 -22.73
CA ALA A 409 -14.78 0.99 -24.16
C ALA A 409 -16.15 0.44 -24.53
N ASP A 410 -16.68 -0.49 -23.72
CA ASP A 410 -18.01 -1.08 -23.91
C ASP A 410 -18.56 -1.56 -22.55
N SER A 411 -19.87 -1.55 -22.41
CA SER A 411 -20.58 -2.02 -21.21
C SER A 411 -21.85 -2.76 -21.63
N LYS A 412 -22.09 -3.91 -21.03
CA LYS A 412 -23.19 -4.82 -21.38
C LYS A 412 -23.93 -5.20 -20.11
N GLU A 413 -25.16 -4.70 -19.99
CA GLU A 413 -26.07 -5.08 -18.90
C GLU A 413 -26.53 -6.53 -19.08
N ILE A 414 -26.47 -7.29 -18.00
CA ILE A 414 -27.04 -8.64 -17.89
C ILE A 414 -28.16 -8.64 -16.86
N THR A 415 -29.16 -9.48 -17.10
CA THR A 415 -30.25 -9.73 -16.13
C THR A 415 -29.91 -10.96 -15.32
N LEU A 416 -30.10 -10.86 -14.00
CA LEU A 416 -29.86 -11.92 -13.05
C LEU A 416 -31.19 -12.48 -12.53
N THR A 417 -31.19 -13.77 -12.18
CA THR A 417 -32.31 -14.43 -11.50
C THR A 417 -31.78 -15.27 -10.34
N GLU A 418 -32.66 -15.81 -9.50
CA GLU A 418 -32.23 -16.71 -8.41
C GLU A 418 -31.78 -18.10 -8.92
N GLU A 419 -32.00 -18.40 -10.21
CA GLU A 419 -31.50 -19.62 -10.87
C GLU A 419 -30.28 -19.31 -11.74
N TRP A 420 -29.43 -20.32 -11.95
CA TRP A 420 -28.31 -20.24 -12.88
C TRP A 420 -28.79 -20.03 -14.31
N ASN A 421 -28.32 -18.96 -14.96
CA ASN A 421 -28.57 -18.68 -16.36
C ASN A 421 -27.26 -18.48 -17.12
N ALA A 422 -27.17 -19.07 -18.31
CA ALA A 422 -26.07 -18.81 -19.22
C ALA A 422 -26.17 -17.38 -19.78
N GLN A 423 -25.04 -16.70 -19.81
CA GLN A 423 -24.83 -15.38 -20.37
C GLN A 423 -23.81 -15.49 -21.50
N ASP A 424 -24.03 -14.73 -22.56
CA ASP A 424 -23.16 -14.65 -23.73
C ASP A 424 -23.06 -13.18 -24.14
N VAL A 425 -21.87 -12.61 -23.92
CA VAL A 425 -21.61 -11.18 -24.04
C VAL A 425 -20.44 -10.96 -24.99
N VAL A 426 -20.62 -10.04 -25.94
CA VAL A 426 -19.53 -9.58 -26.82
C VAL A 426 -19.21 -8.13 -26.50
N LEU A 427 -18.01 -7.89 -25.96
CA LEU A 427 -17.47 -6.56 -25.69
C LEU A 427 -16.64 -6.10 -26.88
N ASN A 428 -16.83 -4.85 -27.30
CA ASN A 428 -16.18 -4.29 -28.48
C ASN A 428 -15.21 -3.17 -28.11
N GLY A 429 -14.24 -2.91 -28.98
CA GLY A 429 -13.35 -1.76 -28.84
C GLY A 429 -12.16 -1.99 -27.93
N ALA A 430 -11.72 -3.25 -27.75
CA ALA A 430 -10.43 -3.53 -27.12
C ALA A 430 -9.32 -2.87 -27.96
N ALA A 431 -8.53 -2.00 -27.33
CA ALA A 431 -7.56 -1.16 -28.02
C ALA A 431 -6.34 -0.86 -27.13
N GLY A 432 -5.27 -0.35 -27.75
CA GLY A 432 -4.05 0.01 -27.04
C GLY A 432 -3.25 -1.21 -26.58
N THR A 433 -2.42 -1.03 -25.56
CA THR A 433 -1.50 -2.04 -25.04
C THR A 433 -2.03 -2.79 -23.82
N ALA A 434 -3.09 -2.28 -23.17
CA ALA A 434 -3.67 -2.86 -21.97
C ALA A 434 -5.18 -2.61 -21.90
N SER A 435 -5.92 -3.67 -21.59
CA SER A 435 -7.37 -3.69 -21.40
C SER A 435 -7.72 -4.67 -20.28
N THR A 436 -8.86 -4.47 -19.63
CA THR A 436 -9.41 -5.41 -18.63
C THR A 436 -10.91 -5.61 -18.82
N VAL A 437 -11.38 -6.83 -18.54
CA VAL A 437 -12.80 -7.19 -18.46
C VAL A 437 -13.22 -7.14 -17.00
N VAL A 438 -14.29 -6.41 -16.69
CA VAL A 438 -14.80 -6.21 -15.33
C VAL A 438 -16.25 -6.66 -15.23
N PHE A 439 -16.55 -7.49 -14.25
CA PHE A 439 -17.89 -7.83 -13.80
C PHE A 439 -18.22 -6.99 -12.57
N THR A 440 -19.28 -6.20 -12.60
CA THR A 440 -19.71 -5.39 -11.44
C THR A 440 -21.22 -5.20 -11.42
N SER A 441 -21.74 -4.65 -10.32
CA SER A 441 -23.12 -4.21 -10.21
C SER A 441 -23.20 -2.99 -9.30
N HIS A 442 -24.14 -2.09 -9.58
CA HIS A 442 -24.47 -0.96 -8.72
C HIS A 442 -25.75 -1.19 -7.90
N GLU A 443 -26.28 -2.42 -7.93
CA GLU A 443 -27.41 -2.81 -7.12
C GLU A 443 -26.94 -3.52 -5.85
N ALA A 444 -27.73 -3.38 -4.79
CA ALA A 444 -27.52 -4.13 -3.56
C ALA A 444 -27.85 -5.62 -3.75
N GLY A 445 -27.09 -6.49 -3.09
CA GLY A 445 -27.28 -7.94 -3.14
C GLY A 445 -25.99 -8.68 -3.46
N MET A 446 -26.09 -9.89 -4.02
CA MET A 446 -24.93 -10.67 -4.46
C MET A 446 -25.18 -11.26 -5.85
N MET A 447 -24.12 -11.34 -6.64
CA MET A 447 -24.07 -12.12 -7.89
C MET A 447 -23.04 -13.22 -7.73
N PHE A 448 -23.34 -14.41 -8.25
CA PHE A 448 -22.41 -15.52 -8.40
C PHE A 448 -22.20 -15.82 -9.89
N ILE A 449 -20.99 -16.25 -10.24
CA ILE A 449 -20.49 -16.56 -11.58
C ILE A 449 -19.85 -17.96 -11.52
N ASP A 450 -20.12 -18.74 -12.55
CA ASP A 450 -19.56 -20.08 -12.81
C ASP A 450 -19.32 -20.26 -14.32
N ASP A 451 -18.54 -21.27 -14.74
CA ASP A 451 -18.21 -21.61 -16.12
C ASP A 451 -17.72 -20.39 -16.94
N LEU A 452 -16.83 -19.58 -16.37
CA LEU A 452 -16.31 -18.38 -17.01
C LEU A 452 -15.31 -18.75 -18.11
N LYS A 453 -15.65 -18.37 -19.33
CA LYS A 453 -14.78 -18.44 -20.50
C LYS A 453 -14.75 -17.11 -21.23
N ALA A 454 -13.57 -16.55 -21.43
CA ALA A 454 -13.38 -15.34 -22.23
C ALA A 454 -12.35 -15.56 -23.32
N THR A 455 -12.69 -15.10 -24.53
CA THR A 455 -11.96 -15.43 -25.76
C THR A 455 -11.75 -14.22 -26.66
N VAL A 456 -10.69 -14.28 -27.46
CA VAL A 456 -10.40 -13.33 -28.55
C VAL A 456 -10.10 -14.10 -29.85
N ASN A 457 -10.43 -13.50 -31.00
CA ASN A 457 -10.05 -14.07 -32.29
C ASN A 457 -8.58 -13.73 -32.59
N LEU A 458 -7.68 -14.71 -32.48
CA LEU A 458 -6.27 -14.53 -32.85
C LEU A 458 -6.05 -15.02 -34.28
N ALA A 459 -5.41 -14.18 -35.10
CA ALA A 459 -4.93 -14.59 -36.41
C ALA A 459 -3.66 -15.44 -36.28
N ALA A 460 -3.39 -16.32 -37.24
CA ALA A 460 -2.17 -17.11 -37.28
C ALA A 460 -0.91 -16.22 -37.13
N GLY A 461 -0.04 -16.57 -36.17
CA GLY A 461 1.17 -15.84 -35.82
C GLY A 461 0.98 -14.65 -34.87
N ALA A 462 -0.26 -14.28 -34.52
CA ALA A 462 -0.53 -13.31 -33.47
C ALA A 462 -0.24 -13.91 -32.10
N SER A 463 0.21 -13.07 -31.15
CA SER A 463 0.54 -13.51 -29.80
C SER A 463 -0.05 -12.64 -28.70
N MET A 464 -0.33 -13.28 -27.57
CA MET A 464 -0.85 -12.64 -26.36
C MET A 464 -0.21 -13.26 -25.11
N ALA A 465 0.24 -12.40 -24.20
CA ALA A 465 0.71 -12.81 -22.88
C ALA A 465 -0.47 -12.89 -21.91
N VAL A 466 -0.55 -13.97 -21.14
CA VAL A 466 -1.60 -14.26 -20.16
C VAL A 466 -0.95 -14.75 -18.88
N PRO A 467 -1.21 -14.14 -17.71
CA PRO A 467 -0.75 -14.68 -16.44
C PRO A 467 -1.29 -16.09 -16.23
N VAL A 468 -0.45 -16.99 -15.72
CA VAL A 468 -0.88 -18.29 -15.22
C VAL A 468 -1.30 -18.11 -13.75
N ARG A 469 -0.37 -17.62 -12.94
CA ARG A 469 -0.59 -17.31 -11.51
C ARG A 469 0.59 -16.51 -10.96
N THR A 470 0.32 -15.63 -10.02
CA THR A 470 1.30 -15.08 -9.09
C THR A 470 1.25 -15.79 -7.74
N TYR A 471 2.38 -16.36 -7.29
CA TYR A 471 2.50 -17.04 -6.00
C TYR A 471 3.09 -16.10 -4.94
N ASP A 472 2.46 -15.98 -3.77
CA ASP A 472 3.02 -15.32 -2.58
C ASP A 472 3.81 -16.35 -1.75
N VAL A 473 5.12 -16.14 -1.63
CA VAL A 473 6.07 -17.14 -1.12
C VAL A 473 7.00 -16.52 -0.07
N ALA A 474 7.00 -17.06 1.15
CA ALA A 474 7.96 -16.66 2.20
C ALA A 474 9.38 -17.23 1.99
N GLY A 475 9.49 -18.35 1.27
CA GLY A 475 10.75 -19.02 0.96
C GLY A 475 11.46 -18.49 -0.29
N LEU A 476 12.54 -19.17 -0.69
CA LEU A 476 13.36 -18.83 -1.87
C LEU A 476 13.10 -19.74 -3.08
N SER A 477 12.05 -20.55 -3.00
CA SER A 477 11.64 -21.47 -4.06
C SER A 477 10.17 -21.85 -3.90
N THR A 478 9.48 -22.12 -5.00
CA THR A 478 8.15 -22.72 -4.99
C THR A 478 7.94 -23.59 -6.24
N GLU A 479 7.07 -24.59 -6.12
CA GLU A 479 6.57 -25.33 -7.28
C GLU A 479 5.45 -24.52 -7.94
N ALA A 480 5.55 -24.32 -9.24
CA ALA A 480 4.48 -23.82 -10.10
C ALA A 480 3.80 -25.03 -10.76
N THR A 481 2.48 -25.09 -10.69
CA THR A 481 1.61 -26.19 -11.15
C THR A 481 0.42 -25.63 -11.92
N ASP A 482 -0.35 -26.51 -12.55
CA ASP A 482 -1.58 -26.15 -13.27
C ASP A 482 -1.29 -25.08 -14.34
N LEU A 483 -0.17 -25.25 -15.04
CA LEU A 483 0.35 -24.29 -16.02
C LEU A 483 -0.60 -24.17 -17.21
N ASN A 484 -1.32 -25.25 -17.51
CA ASN A 484 -2.30 -25.32 -18.60
C ASN A 484 -1.70 -24.83 -19.92
N ALA A 485 -0.46 -25.28 -20.18
CA ALA A 485 0.30 -24.94 -21.36
C ALA A 485 -0.21 -25.71 -22.57
N ALA A 486 -0.55 -24.99 -23.63
CA ALA A 486 -0.99 -25.54 -24.90
C ALA A 486 0.14 -25.49 -25.95
N GLN A 487 -0.13 -26.10 -27.11
CA GLN A 487 0.76 -25.95 -28.26
C GLN A 487 0.86 -24.47 -28.66
N GLY A 488 2.09 -23.97 -28.84
CA GLY A 488 2.34 -22.57 -29.17
C GLY A 488 2.53 -21.67 -27.95
N ASP A 489 2.44 -22.21 -26.73
CA ASP A 489 2.74 -21.47 -25.50
C ASP A 489 4.24 -21.48 -25.19
N GLU A 490 4.77 -20.31 -24.88
CA GLU A 490 6.07 -20.13 -24.24
C GLU A 490 5.84 -19.64 -22.81
N LEU A 491 6.39 -20.34 -21.81
CA LEU A 491 6.29 -19.89 -20.42
C LEU A 491 7.53 -19.13 -20.00
N TYR A 492 7.31 -18.13 -19.16
CA TYR A 492 8.37 -17.48 -18.42
C TYR A 492 7.91 -17.10 -17.03
N TYR A 493 8.88 -16.85 -16.15
CA TYR A 493 8.62 -16.24 -14.86
C TYR A 493 9.64 -15.16 -14.53
N TYR A 494 9.24 -14.33 -13.57
CA TYR A 494 10.13 -13.42 -12.86
C TYR A 494 9.68 -13.36 -11.40
N VAL A 495 10.57 -12.87 -10.55
CA VAL A 495 10.34 -12.78 -9.11
C VAL A 495 10.49 -11.34 -8.65
N THR A 496 9.56 -10.90 -7.80
CA THR A 496 9.64 -9.61 -7.13
C THR A 496 9.81 -9.84 -5.63
N ALA A 497 10.83 -9.23 -5.03
CA ALA A 497 11.00 -9.23 -3.59
C ALA A 497 10.06 -8.20 -2.95
N SER A 498 9.60 -8.47 -1.74
CA SER A 498 8.71 -7.57 -1.02
C SER A 498 9.11 -7.45 0.45
N TRP A 499 9.11 -6.21 0.93
CA TRP A 499 9.07 -5.91 2.35
C TRP A 499 7.64 -5.56 2.76
N ALA A 500 7.15 -6.26 3.78
CA ALA A 500 5.90 -5.96 4.45
C ALA A 500 6.08 -6.14 5.95
N VAL A 501 5.40 -5.29 6.73
CA VAL A 501 5.36 -5.41 8.19
C VAL A 501 4.78 -6.76 8.62
N ARG A 502 5.27 -7.29 9.74
CA ARG A 502 4.77 -8.53 10.31
C ARG A 502 3.30 -8.35 10.70
N GLN A 503 2.46 -9.19 10.11
CA GLN A 503 1.05 -9.31 10.45
C GLN A 503 0.91 -10.09 11.77
N GLN A 504 -0.01 -9.65 12.63
CA GLN A 504 -0.44 -10.37 13.81
C GLN A 504 -1.95 -10.47 13.79
N GLU A 505 -2.49 -11.65 14.11
CA GLU A 505 -3.92 -11.88 14.13
C GLU A 505 -4.63 -10.87 15.05
N GLY A 506 -5.65 -10.20 14.53
CA GLY A 506 -6.39 -9.16 15.26
C GLY A 506 -5.70 -7.78 15.34
N VAL A 507 -4.52 -7.59 14.74
CA VAL A 507 -3.80 -6.30 14.72
C VAL A 507 -3.75 -5.76 13.30
N VAL A 508 -4.54 -4.72 13.02
CA VAL A 508 -4.48 -4.01 11.74
C VAL A 508 -3.28 -3.07 11.75
N ARG A 509 -2.35 -3.25 10.80
CA ARG A 509 -1.18 -2.39 10.60
C ARG A 509 -1.25 -1.75 9.21
N GLN A 510 -1.36 -0.43 9.16
CA GLN A 510 -1.45 0.35 7.90
C GLN A 510 -0.08 0.88 7.49
N ILE A 511 0.87 -0.02 7.21
CA ILE A 511 2.11 0.35 6.52
C ILE A 511 2.08 -0.30 5.14
N PRO A 512 2.29 0.46 4.06
CA PRO A 512 2.25 -0.08 2.71
C PRO A 512 3.33 -1.14 2.53
N GLU A 513 2.98 -2.17 1.76
CA GLU A 513 3.94 -3.10 1.22
C GLU A 513 4.85 -2.39 0.20
N VAL A 514 6.13 -2.72 0.21
CA VAL A 514 7.12 -2.14 -0.69
C VAL A 514 7.75 -3.26 -1.52
N LYS A 515 7.60 -3.18 -2.84
CA LYS A 515 8.09 -4.18 -3.79
C LYS A 515 9.35 -3.69 -4.50
N SER A 516 10.28 -4.61 -4.76
CA SER A 516 11.46 -4.35 -5.58
C SER A 516 11.10 -4.17 -7.06
N ALA A 517 12.08 -3.78 -7.87
CA ALA A 517 12.06 -4.09 -9.30
C ALA A 517 11.99 -5.62 -9.52
N PRO A 518 11.43 -6.10 -10.65
CA PRO A 518 11.41 -7.52 -10.97
C PRO A 518 12.83 -8.05 -11.24
N SER A 519 13.01 -9.36 -11.03
CA SER A 519 14.23 -10.08 -11.41
C SER A 519 14.46 -10.09 -12.93
N ASN A 520 15.56 -10.72 -13.36
CA ASN A 520 15.67 -11.23 -14.73
C ASN A 520 14.49 -12.16 -15.05
N VAL A 521 14.06 -12.14 -16.31
CA VAL A 521 13.07 -13.08 -16.86
C VAL A 521 13.75 -14.42 -17.13
N VAL A 522 13.08 -15.51 -16.74
CA VAL A 522 13.53 -16.89 -16.99
C VAL A 522 12.47 -17.59 -17.82
N TYR A 523 12.86 -18.12 -18.97
CA TYR A 523 11.99 -18.91 -19.84
C TYR A 523 11.99 -20.37 -19.40
N VAL A 524 10.84 -21.02 -19.49
CA VAL A 524 10.64 -22.41 -19.08
C VAL A 524 10.37 -23.27 -20.31
N GLU A 525 11.31 -24.17 -20.61
CA GLU A 525 11.13 -25.17 -21.66
C GLU A 525 10.43 -26.41 -21.08
N LEU A 526 9.12 -26.51 -21.29
CA LEU A 526 8.38 -27.72 -20.92
C LEU A 526 8.72 -28.88 -21.88
N PRO A 527 8.73 -30.13 -21.39
CA PRO A 527 8.92 -31.29 -22.26
C PRO A 527 7.81 -31.36 -23.32
N THR A 528 8.15 -31.22 -24.60
CA THR A 528 7.17 -31.11 -25.70
C THR A 528 6.52 -32.45 -26.12
N ASP A 529 6.82 -33.54 -25.43
CA ASP A 529 6.25 -34.87 -25.63
C ASP A 529 6.33 -35.64 -24.31
N VAL A 530 5.39 -36.57 -24.07
CA VAL A 530 5.30 -37.44 -22.89
C VAL A 530 6.71 -37.85 -22.45
N ALA A 531 7.15 -37.31 -21.31
CA ALA A 531 8.41 -37.70 -20.72
C ALA A 531 8.39 -39.21 -20.56
N SER A 532 9.24 -39.87 -21.34
CA SER A 532 9.61 -41.26 -21.15
C SER A 532 9.90 -41.48 -19.68
N VAL A 533 9.07 -42.31 -19.02
CA VAL A 533 9.26 -42.72 -17.63
C VAL A 533 10.64 -43.36 -17.52
N SER A 534 11.62 -42.60 -17.04
CA SER A 534 12.96 -43.07 -16.75
C SER A 534 13.02 -43.42 -15.27
N ALA A 535 12.45 -44.57 -14.91
CA ALA A 535 12.86 -45.25 -13.68
C ALA A 535 14.24 -45.87 -13.95
N SER A 536 15.26 -45.42 -13.21
CA SER A 536 16.63 -45.91 -13.30
C SER A 536 16.68 -47.44 -13.26
N GLY A 537 17.30 -48.05 -14.27
CA GLY A 537 17.43 -49.51 -14.40
C GLY A 537 16.37 -50.21 -15.27
N SER A 538 15.43 -49.48 -15.85
CA SER A 538 14.42 -50.03 -16.76
C SER A 538 14.55 -49.52 -18.20
N ALA A 539 14.17 -50.34 -19.18
CA ALA A 539 14.27 -49.97 -20.60
C ALA A 539 13.46 -48.71 -20.92
N SER A 540 14.02 -47.83 -21.74
CA SER A 540 13.40 -46.58 -22.20
C SER A 540 13.36 -46.52 -23.72
N VAL A 541 12.36 -45.83 -24.25
CA VAL A 541 12.19 -45.58 -25.68
C VAL A 541 11.95 -44.09 -25.87
N SER A 542 12.73 -43.44 -26.73
CA SER A 542 12.56 -42.04 -27.11
C SER A 542 12.60 -41.89 -28.63
N VAL A 543 12.02 -40.81 -29.14
CA VAL A 543 12.08 -40.46 -30.56
C VAL A 543 12.85 -39.15 -30.71
N GLN A 544 13.86 -39.14 -31.57
CA GLN A 544 14.59 -37.93 -31.95
C GLN A 544 14.58 -37.80 -33.46
N SER A 545 13.95 -36.74 -33.96
CA SER A 545 13.74 -36.52 -35.40
C SER A 545 13.10 -37.75 -36.07
N SER A 546 13.80 -38.41 -37.00
CA SER A 546 13.34 -39.61 -37.70
C SER A 546 13.87 -40.92 -37.10
N ALA A 547 14.26 -40.95 -35.83
CA ALA A 547 14.87 -42.12 -35.19
C ALA A 547 14.21 -42.49 -33.86
N ILE A 548 13.92 -43.79 -33.70
CA ILE A 548 13.48 -44.41 -32.44
C ILE A 548 14.74 -44.90 -31.72
N ASN A 549 15.03 -44.33 -30.56
CA ASN A 549 16.14 -44.71 -29.68
C ASN A 549 15.60 -45.58 -28.55
N VAL A 550 16.14 -46.79 -28.39
CA VAL A 550 15.81 -47.71 -27.31
C VAL A 550 17.04 -47.91 -26.45
N GLN A 551 16.96 -47.57 -25.16
CA GLN A 551 17.95 -47.97 -24.17
C GLN A 551 17.45 -49.21 -23.44
N ASN A 552 18.27 -50.26 -23.41
CA ASN A 552 17.92 -51.59 -22.98
C ASN A 552 19.02 -52.16 -22.05
N PRO A 553 19.17 -51.59 -20.84
CA PRO A 553 20.21 -51.99 -19.90
C PRO A 553 20.10 -53.45 -19.44
N ALA A 554 18.90 -54.04 -19.53
CA ALA A 554 18.63 -55.43 -19.18
C ALA A 554 18.90 -56.44 -20.31
N GLN A 555 19.34 -55.97 -21.49
CA GLN A 555 19.56 -56.80 -22.69
C GLN A 555 18.36 -57.70 -23.04
N ALA A 556 17.14 -57.19 -22.81
CA ALA A 556 15.91 -57.88 -23.15
C ALA A 556 15.70 -57.90 -24.67
N ASN A 557 14.81 -58.76 -25.18
CA ASN A 557 14.48 -58.76 -26.60
C ASN A 557 13.72 -57.47 -26.98
N VAL A 558 14.19 -56.76 -27.99
CA VAL A 558 13.56 -55.55 -28.55
C VAL A 558 12.92 -55.90 -29.89
N ALA A 559 11.68 -55.49 -30.11
CA ALA A 559 11.01 -55.56 -31.41
C ALA A 559 10.23 -54.28 -31.69
N ILE A 560 10.50 -53.64 -32.83
CA ILE A 560 9.78 -52.45 -33.30
C ILE A 560 8.81 -52.90 -34.39
N TYR A 561 7.54 -52.56 -34.25
CA TYR A 561 6.47 -52.87 -35.18
C TYR A 561 5.95 -51.60 -35.84
N ALA A 562 5.74 -51.63 -37.15
CA ALA A 562 4.96 -50.63 -37.85
C ALA A 562 3.45 -50.79 -37.54
N VAL A 563 2.66 -49.77 -37.82
CA VAL A 563 1.20 -49.76 -37.58
C VAL A 563 0.43 -50.87 -38.32
N ASP A 564 1.01 -51.42 -39.39
CA ASP A 564 0.46 -52.58 -40.13
C ASP A 564 0.78 -53.93 -39.45
N GLY A 565 1.40 -53.91 -38.28
CA GLY A 565 1.76 -55.08 -37.48
C GLY A 565 3.05 -55.78 -37.91
N LYS A 566 3.77 -55.27 -38.93
CA LYS A 566 5.05 -55.86 -39.34
C LYS A 566 6.18 -55.43 -38.42
N VAL A 567 7.03 -56.38 -38.05
CA VAL A 567 8.30 -56.10 -37.37
C VAL A 567 9.24 -55.40 -38.36
N VAL A 568 9.71 -54.21 -38.01
CA VAL A 568 10.62 -53.39 -38.82
C VAL A 568 12.05 -53.37 -38.28
N ALA A 569 12.24 -53.66 -36.99
CA ALA A 569 13.57 -53.84 -36.39
C ALA A 569 13.50 -54.73 -35.15
N THR A 570 14.61 -55.42 -34.86
CA THR A 570 14.79 -56.21 -33.64
C THR A 570 16.21 -56.07 -33.11
N ALA A 571 16.38 -56.11 -31.80
CA ALA A 571 17.69 -56.09 -31.15
C ALA A 571 17.69 -56.82 -29.81
N SER A 572 18.87 -57.11 -29.27
CA SER A 572 19.06 -57.62 -27.90
C SER A 572 19.91 -56.68 -27.03
N SER A 573 20.08 -55.45 -27.48
CA SER A 573 20.82 -54.36 -26.84
C SER A 573 20.11 -53.04 -27.14
N ASP A 574 20.73 -51.93 -26.76
CA ASP A 574 20.35 -50.60 -27.24
C ASP A 574 20.27 -50.60 -28.78
N ILE A 575 19.26 -49.92 -29.33
CA ILE A 575 19.07 -49.79 -30.77
C ILE A 575 18.60 -48.37 -31.11
N VAL A 576 19.15 -47.84 -32.20
CA VAL A 576 18.65 -46.65 -32.88
C VAL A 576 18.10 -47.10 -34.23
N TYR A 577 16.79 -46.95 -34.43
CA TYR A 577 16.12 -47.31 -35.67
C TYR A 577 15.60 -46.06 -36.38
N THR A 578 16.16 -45.75 -37.54
CA THR A 578 15.66 -44.68 -38.40
C THR A 578 14.36 -45.13 -39.06
N ALA A 579 13.27 -44.42 -38.78
CA ALA A 579 11.92 -44.78 -39.17
C ALA A 579 11.28 -43.65 -39.99
N PRO A 580 10.52 -43.96 -41.06
CA PRO A 580 9.63 -42.99 -41.69
C PRO A 580 8.59 -42.45 -40.71
N SER A 581 8.03 -41.28 -41.01
CA SER A 581 6.93 -40.68 -40.26
C SER A 581 5.77 -41.67 -40.10
N GLY A 582 5.28 -41.84 -38.87
CA GLY A 582 4.26 -42.83 -38.56
C GLY A 582 4.26 -43.29 -37.09
N VAL A 583 3.29 -44.15 -36.76
CA VAL A 583 3.14 -44.74 -35.42
C VAL A 583 3.79 -46.11 -35.37
N TYR A 584 4.56 -46.36 -34.31
CA TYR A 584 5.25 -47.61 -34.06
C TYR A 584 4.93 -48.14 -32.66
N LEU A 585 4.96 -49.47 -32.54
CA LEU A 585 4.96 -50.15 -31.25
C LEU A 585 6.37 -50.70 -31.00
N VAL A 586 6.97 -50.35 -29.86
CA VAL A 586 8.28 -50.87 -29.45
C VAL A 586 8.05 -51.80 -28.28
N VAL A 587 8.39 -53.06 -28.43
CA VAL A 587 8.36 -54.07 -27.36
C VAL A 587 9.77 -54.24 -26.83
N VAL A 588 9.96 -54.12 -25.52
CA VAL A 588 11.24 -54.44 -24.85
C VAL A 588 10.97 -55.42 -23.72
N GLY A 589 11.29 -56.70 -23.92
CA GLY A 589 10.91 -57.78 -23.01
C GLY A 589 9.39 -57.94 -22.93
N ASP A 590 8.83 -57.71 -21.74
CA ASP A 590 7.39 -57.72 -21.44
C ASP A 590 6.74 -56.33 -21.53
N LYS A 591 7.51 -55.28 -21.85
CA LYS A 591 7.03 -53.90 -21.92
C LYS A 591 6.67 -53.50 -23.33
N LEU A 592 5.59 -52.74 -23.47
CA LEU A 592 5.12 -52.19 -24.74
C LEU A 592 5.12 -50.65 -24.66
N PHE A 593 5.74 -50.02 -25.64
CA PHE A 593 5.79 -48.57 -25.82
C PHE A 593 5.12 -48.22 -27.15
N LYS A 594 4.32 -47.14 -27.18
CA LYS A 594 3.77 -46.59 -28.41
C LYS A 594 4.47 -45.28 -28.69
N VAL A 595 5.07 -45.15 -29.88
CA VAL A 595 5.82 -43.95 -30.27
C VAL A 595 5.35 -43.44 -31.63
N ALA A 596 5.40 -42.13 -31.82
CA ALA A 596 5.12 -41.48 -33.08
C ALA A 596 6.40 -40.81 -33.58
N VAL A 597 6.78 -41.10 -34.82
CA VAL A 597 7.89 -40.44 -35.52
C VAL A 597 7.28 -39.40 -36.44
N LYS A 598 7.69 -38.13 -36.32
CA LYS A 598 7.15 -37.00 -37.09
C LYS A 598 7.83 -36.87 -38.44
#